data_AF-A0A927RV61-F1
#
_entry.id   AF-A0A927RV61-F1
#
_cell.length_a   1.000
_cell.length_b   1.000
_cell.length_c   1.000
_cell.angle_alpha   90.00
_cell.angle_beta   90.00
_cell.angle_gamma   90.00
#
_symmetry.space_group_name_H-M   'P 1'
#
loop_
_entity.id
_entity.type
_entity.pdbx_description
1 polymer ?
#
loop_
_entity_poly.entity_id
_entity_poly.type
_entity_poly.pdbx_seq_one_letter_code
_entity_poly.pdbx_strand_id
1 'polypeptide(L)'
;MKMPVLDKNFYPMIKALNDFDAEVKKSGNPIEVTIVAERSGGYNYVYKYNALKDGVNDALNFRIAERITKTILWVVGGFKISVAGSKSIYEYLKKAYTMEGLRAFDVEFMSGVYEKPFEVEWLEQDQIPEQKNASMRVGGYLKGCRIGFDAGGSDRKVSAVIDGEVVYSEEVVWNPKTTEDPTYH
;
A
#
# COMPACT_ATOMS: atom_id res chain seq x y z
N MET A 1 -13.95 31.95 0.58
CA MET A 1 -13.31 30.65 0.85
C MET A 1 -12.03 30.89 1.63
N LYS A 2 -11.77 30.16 2.73
CA LYS A 2 -10.45 30.18 3.36
C LYS A 2 -9.54 29.27 2.54
N MET A 3 -8.50 29.82 1.93
CA MET A 3 -7.48 29.02 1.27
C MET A 3 -6.64 28.35 2.36
N PRO A 4 -6.59 27.01 2.42
CA PRO A 4 -5.75 26.31 3.39
C PRO A 4 -4.29 26.69 3.17
N VAL A 5 -3.56 26.96 4.25
CA VAL A 5 -2.11 27.20 4.19
C VAL A 5 -1.42 25.85 4.36
N LEU A 6 -0.56 25.49 3.39
CA LEU A 6 0.26 24.28 3.51
C LEU A 6 1.27 24.46 4.64
N ASP A 7 1.65 23.34 5.26
CA ASP A 7 2.79 23.32 6.17
C ASP A 7 4.03 23.89 5.45
N LYS A 8 4.78 24.77 6.11
CA LYS A 8 5.97 25.41 5.51
C LYS A 8 7.06 24.42 5.12
N ASN A 9 7.06 23.24 5.74
CA ASN A 9 7.97 22.14 5.45
C ASN A 9 7.34 21.10 4.51
N PHE A 10 6.12 21.33 4.03
CA PHE A 10 5.50 20.44 3.05
C PHE A 10 6.27 20.52 1.73
N TYR A 11 6.72 19.38 1.26
CA TYR A 11 7.33 19.23 -0.05
C TYR A 11 6.64 18.08 -0.80
N PRO A 12 5.96 18.36 -1.93
CA PRO A 12 5.13 17.36 -2.59
C PRO A 12 5.99 16.26 -3.21
N MET A 13 5.63 15.00 -2.98
CA MET A 13 6.40 13.85 -3.46
C MET A 13 6.55 13.83 -4.99
N ILE A 14 5.54 14.29 -5.74
CA ILE A 14 5.64 14.40 -7.20
C ILE A 14 6.77 15.35 -7.63
N LYS A 15 7.01 16.42 -6.87
CA LYS A 15 8.14 17.32 -7.15
C LYS A 15 9.47 16.63 -6.80
N ALA A 16 9.52 15.88 -5.69
CA ALA A 16 10.69 15.10 -5.32
C ALA A 16 11.10 14.10 -6.42
N LEU A 17 10.12 13.40 -6.99
CA LEU A 17 10.34 12.45 -8.08
C LEU A 17 10.82 13.15 -9.35
N ASN A 18 10.19 14.27 -9.73
CA ASN A 18 10.62 15.04 -10.91
C ASN A 18 12.04 15.60 -10.77
N ASP A 19 12.38 16.13 -9.59
CA ASP A 19 13.71 16.67 -9.30
C ASP A 19 14.75 15.53 -9.31
N PHE A 20 14.43 14.36 -8.75
CA PHE A 20 15.27 13.16 -8.79
C PHE A 20 15.48 12.66 -10.23
N ASP A 21 14.42 12.52 -11.02
CA ASP A 21 14.52 12.10 -12.43
C ASP A 21 15.37 13.06 -13.25
N ALA A 22 15.29 14.37 -12.98
CA ALA A 22 16.13 15.36 -13.63
C ALA A 22 17.61 15.20 -13.25
N GLU A 23 17.91 14.87 -12.00
CA GLU A 23 19.27 14.59 -11.53
C GLU A 23 19.82 13.30 -12.15
N VAL A 24 19.03 12.23 -12.18
CA VAL A 24 19.36 10.96 -12.82
C VAL A 24 19.64 11.13 -14.32
N LYS A 25 18.85 11.94 -15.02
CA LYS A 25 19.11 12.23 -16.45
C LYS A 25 20.40 13.02 -16.65
N LYS A 26 20.73 13.94 -15.73
CA LYS A 26 21.96 14.74 -15.80
C LYS A 26 23.23 13.93 -15.49
N SER A 27 23.12 12.83 -14.74
CA SER A 27 24.29 12.00 -14.41
C SER A 27 24.89 11.29 -15.63
N GLY A 28 24.07 11.02 -16.66
CA GLY A 28 24.48 10.36 -17.91
C GLY A 28 24.80 8.86 -17.78
N ASN A 29 24.71 8.29 -16.57
CA ASN A 29 25.02 6.89 -16.29
C ASN A 29 24.06 6.28 -15.23
N PRO A 30 22.74 6.31 -15.48
CA PRO A 30 21.76 5.78 -14.53
C PRO A 30 21.88 4.27 -14.35
N ILE A 31 21.37 3.79 -13.21
CA ILE A 31 21.13 2.36 -12.98
C ILE A 31 19.62 2.11 -12.98
N GLU A 32 19.17 1.08 -13.68
CA GLU A 32 17.76 0.64 -13.61
C GLU A 32 17.57 -0.15 -12.33
N VAL A 33 16.60 0.26 -11.50
CA VAL A 33 16.19 -0.42 -10.28
C VAL A 33 14.80 -1.00 -10.51
N THR A 34 14.62 -2.26 -10.14
CA THR A 34 13.31 -2.93 -10.16
C THR A 34 12.88 -3.26 -8.74
N ILE A 35 11.65 -2.89 -8.38
CA ILE A 35 10.97 -3.28 -7.16
C ILE A 35 9.80 -4.19 -7.55
N VAL A 36 9.75 -5.37 -6.95
CA VAL A 36 8.66 -6.33 -7.13
C VAL A 36 7.93 -6.49 -5.81
N ALA A 37 6.61 -6.33 -5.81
CA ALA A 37 5.76 -6.66 -4.66
C ALA A 37 4.97 -7.93 -4.95
N GLU A 38 5.20 -8.98 -4.17
CA GLU A 38 4.49 -10.26 -4.27
C GLU A 38 3.32 -10.34 -3.30
N ARG A 39 2.23 -10.95 -3.78
CA ARG A 39 0.92 -11.07 -3.14
C ARG A 39 0.40 -12.51 -3.24
N SER A 40 -0.64 -12.82 -2.47
CA SER A 40 -1.33 -14.12 -2.48
C SER A 40 -1.68 -14.58 -3.91
N GLY A 41 -1.56 -15.88 -4.20
CA GLY A 41 -1.84 -16.42 -5.55
C GLY A 41 -0.71 -16.19 -6.58
N GLY A 42 0.48 -15.80 -6.10
CA GLY A 42 1.65 -15.51 -6.93
C GLY A 42 1.45 -14.29 -7.82
N TYR A 43 0.60 -13.35 -7.40
CA TYR A 43 0.42 -12.07 -8.09
C TYR A 43 1.57 -11.15 -7.75
N ASN A 44 2.16 -10.54 -8.77
CA ASN A 44 3.34 -9.69 -8.65
C ASN A 44 3.09 -8.35 -9.32
N TYR A 45 3.41 -7.27 -8.62
CA TYR A 45 3.49 -5.94 -9.19
C TYR A 45 4.96 -5.57 -9.40
N VAL A 46 5.32 -5.21 -10.63
CA VAL A 46 6.71 -4.89 -11.01
C VAL A 46 6.78 -3.40 -11.32
N TYR A 47 7.69 -2.70 -10.64
CA TYR A 47 7.93 -1.28 -10.85
C TYR A 47 9.40 -1.04 -11.17
N LYS A 48 9.65 -0.36 -12.29
CA LYS A 48 10.99 -0.02 -12.75
C LYS A 48 11.17 1.50 -12.74
N TYR A 49 12.33 1.95 -12.28
CA TYR A 49 12.74 3.35 -12.36
C TYR A 49 14.27 3.45 -12.46
N ASN A 50 14.76 4.60 -12.91
CA ASN A 50 16.19 4.87 -12.97
C ASN A 50 16.64 5.58 -11.69
N ALA A 51 17.74 5.12 -11.10
CA ALA A 51 18.39 5.74 -9.96
C ALA A 51 19.78 6.26 -10.36
N LEU A 52 20.39 7.06 -9.47
CA LEU A 52 21.80 7.43 -9.60
C LEU A 52 22.66 6.19 -9.37
N LYS A 53 23.83 6.12 -9.99
CA LYS A 53 24.79 5.04 -9.73
C LYS A 53 25.14 4.98 -8.24
N ASP A 54 25.24 3.77 -7.69
CA ASP A 54 25.61 3.54 -6.29
C ASP A 54 26.89 4.32 -5.94
N GLY A 55 26.88 4.99 -4.79
CA GLY A 55 27.96 5.85 -4.30
C GLY A 55 27.93 7.31 -4.79
N VAL A 56 27.08 7.67 -5.76
CA VAL A 56 26.96 9.07 -6.23
C VAL A 56 26.17 9.91 -5.24
N ASN A 57 24.98 9.45 -4.84
CA ASN A 57 24.15 10.11 -3.84
C ASN A 57 23.20 9.09 -3.19
N ASP A 58 23.78 8.18 -2.41
CA ASP A 58 23.06 7.06 -1.82
C ASP A 58 21.93 7.52 -0.88
N ALA A 59 22.11 8.61 -0.15
CA ALA A 59 21.07 9.16 0.72
C ALA A 59 19.80 9.53 -0.07
N LEU A 60 19.96 10.14 -1.25
CA LEU A 60 18.84 10.48 -2.13
C LEU A 60 18.23 9.23 -2.76
N ASN A 61 19.05 8.31 -3.29
CA ASN A 61 18.60 7.02 -3.81
C ASN A 61 17.76 6.27 -2.78
N PHE A 62 18.27 6.14 -1.54
CA PHE A 62 17.57 5.49 -0.44
C PHE A 62 16.25 6.20 -0.16
N ARG A 63 16.25 7.53 -0.01
CA ARG A 63 15.04 8.28 0.31
C ARG A 63 13.94 8.15 -0.75
N ILE A 64 14.29 8.00 -2.02
CA ILE A 64 13.36 7.80 -3.13
C ILE A 64 12.90 6.34 -3.19
N ALA A 65 13.83 5.39 -3.20
CA ALA A 65 13.53 3.94 -3.22
C ALA A 65 12.59 3.53 -2.09
N GLU A 66 12.84 4.04 -0.90
CA GLU A 66 12.06 3.85 0.31
C GLU A 66 10.60 4.30 0.09
N ARG A 67 10.38 5.54 -0.38
CA ARG A 67 9.02 6.05 -0.62
C ARG A 67 8.32 5.34 -1.75
N ILE A 68 9.01 5.03 -2.84
CA ILE A 68 8.45 4.23 -3.94
C ILE A 68 7.99 2.87 -3.41
N THR A 69 8.85 2.18 -2.66
CA THR A 69 8.52 0.87 -2.06
C THR A 69 7.29 0.98 -1.15
N LYS A 70 7.24 1.98 -0.27
CA LYS A 70 6.05 2.20 0.57
C LYS A 70 4.81 2.48 -0.27
N THR A 71 4.90 3.36 -1.27
CA THR A 71 3.77 3.68 -2.13
C THR A 71 3.25 2.43 -2.84
N ILE A 72 4.14 1.62 -3.42
CA ILE A 72 3.77 0.33 -4.04
C ILE A 72 3.05 -0.54 -3.02
N LEU A 73 3.65 -0.74 -1.84
CA LEU A 73 3.10 -1.60 -0.81
C LEU A 73 1.70 -1.16 -0.35
N TRP A 74 1.42 0.14 -0.26
CA TRP A 74 0.11 0.65 0.15
C TRP A 74 -0.91 0.80 -0.99
N VAL A 75 -0.46 0.84 -2.24
CA VAL A 75 -1.36 0.87 -3.41
C VAL A 75 -1.78 -0.53 -3.81
N VAL A 76 -0.85 -1.49 -3.81
CA VAL A 76 -1.13 -2.86 -4.30
C VAL A 76 -1.14 -3.93 -3.20
N GLY A 77 -0.52 -3.68 -2.05
CA GLY A 77 -0.29 -4.68 -1.01
C GLY A 77 0.82 -5.67 -1.37
N GLY A 78 1.32 -6.40 -0.37
CA GLY A 78 2.22 -7.53 -0.55
C GLY A 78 2.85 -8.00 0.76
N PHE A 79 3.34 -9.23 0.79
CA PHE A 79 4.10 -9.77 1.93
C PHE A 79 5.60 -9.88 1.64
N LYS A 80 6.02 -9.65 0.39
CA LYS A 80 7.42 -9.71 0.00
C LYS A 80 7.74 -8.60 -0.98
N ILE A 81 8.87 -7.95 -0.75
CA ILE A 81 9.48 -7.01 -1.67
C ILE A 81 10.76 -7.63 -2.20
N SER A 82 10.92 -7.68 -3.51
CA SER A 82 12.16 -8.10 -4.15
C SER A 82 12.78 -6.95 -4.92
N VAL A 83 14.10 -6.80 -4.84
CA VAL A 83 14.84 -5.67 -5.40
C VAL A 83 15.92 -6.18 -6.34
N ALA A 84 16.03 -5.57 -7.53
CA ALA A 84 17.10 -5.81 -8.49
C ALA A 84 17.75 -4.49 -8.93
N GLY A 85 18.98 -4.57 -9.45
CA GLY A 85 19.69 -3.47 -10.10
C GLY A 85 20.64 -2.67 -9.20
N SER A 86 20.28 -2.40 -7.95
CA SER A 86 21.15 -1.70 -6.97
C SER A 86 21.26 -2.48 -5.67
N LYS A 87 22.45 -2.97 -5.35
CA LYS A 87 22.73 -3.67 -4.09
C LYS A 87 22.63 -2.71 -2.90
N SER A 88 23.08 -1.47 -3.06
CA SER A 88 22.97 -0.44 -2.00
C SER A 88 21.52 -0.19 -1.62
N ILE A 89 20.62 -0.04 -2.60
CA ILE A 89 19.18 0.15 -2.34
C ILE A 89 18.56 -1.09 -1.72
N TYR A 90 18.89 -2.29 -2.21
CA TYR A 90 18.41 -3.54 -1.61
C TYR A 90 18.79 -3.66 -0.13
N GLU A 91 20.06 -3.48 0.23
CA GLU A 91 20.52 -3.58 1.62
C GLU A 91 19.87 -2.52 2.51
N TYR A 92 19.71 -1.30 1.99
CA TYR A 92 18.98 -0.25 2.69
C TYR A 92 17.52 -0.64 2.97
N LEU A 93 16.80 -1.13 1.96
CA LEU A 93 15.41 -1.56 2.12
C LEU A 93 15.29 -2.77 3.03
N LYS A 94 16.19 -3.75 2.92
CA LYS A 94 16.24 -4.92 3.79
C LYS A 94 16.40 -4.54 5.26
N LYS A 95 17.22 -3.54 5.55
CA LYS A 95 17.37 -2.99 6.92
C LYS A 95 16.16 -2.15 7.35
N ALA A 96 15.52 -1.45 6.41
CA ALA A 96 14.36 -0.60 6.72
C ALA A 96 13.11 -1.43 7.07
N TYR A 97 12.86 -2.53 6.34
CA TYR A 97 11.69 -3.40 6.50
C TYR A 97 12.00 -4.58 7.41
N THR A 98 12.15 -4.29 8.69
CA THR A 98 12.19 -5.28 9.78
C THR A 98 11.25 -4.83 10.91
N MET A 99 10.98 -5.70 11.89
CA MET A 99 10.14 -5.38 13.05
C MET A 99 10.70 -4.23 13.92
N GLU A 100 12.00 -3.96 13.84
CA GLU A 100 12.69 -2.88 14.56
C GLU A 100 13.18 -1.76 13.62
N GLY A 101 12.89 -1.89 12.32
CA GLY A 101 13.36 -0.98 11.28
C GLY A 101 12.49 0.26 11.09
N LEU A 102 12.90 1.12 10.17
CA LEU A 102 12.14 2.33 9.78
C LEU A 102 10.69 2.02 9.35
N ARG A 103 10.44 0.79 8.89
CA ARG A 103 9.18 0.30 8.33
C ARG A 103 8.54 -0.81 9.16
N ALA A 104 8.84 -0.85 10.47
CA ALA A 104 8.24 -1.78 11.43
C ALA A 104 6.70 -1.85 11.31
N PHE A 105 6.03 -0.70 11.25
CA PHE A 105 4.57 -0.65 11.09
C PHE A 105 4.09 -1.30 9.80
N ASP A 106 4.78 -1.01 8.68
CA ASP A 106 4.43 -1.56 7.37
C ASP A 106 4.62 -3.10 7.34
N VAL A 107 5.70 -3.58 7.96
CA VAL A 107 6.02 -5.00 8.12
C VAL A 107 4.99 -5.71 8.98
N GLU A 108 4.68 -5.19 10.17
CA GLU A 108 3.69 -5.76 11.09
C GLU A 108 2.31 -5.82 10.43
N PHE A 109 1.87 -4.71 9.85
CA PHE A 109 0.55 -4.61 9.22
C PHE A 109 0.41 -5.59 8.04
N MET A 110 1.38 -5.61 7.12
CA MET A 110 1.31 -6.48 5.95
C MET A 110 1.48 -7.95 6.32
N SER A 111 2.28 -8.26 7.34
CA SER A 111 2.40 -9.64 7.85
C SER A 111 1.06 -10.14 8.39
N GLY A 112 0.31 -9.28 9.09
CA GLY A 112 -1.03 -9.59 9.56
C GLY A 112 -2.05 -9.77 8.43
N VAL A 113 -2.05 -8.88 7.43
CA VAL A 113 -2.99 -8.94 6.29
C VAL A 113 -2.78 -10.20 5.44
N TYR A 114 -1.53 -10.60 5.23
CA TYR A 114 -1.19 -11.74 4.37
C TYR A 114 -0.93 -13.03 5.14
N GLU A 115 -1.00 -13.00 6.47
CA GLU A 115 -0.71 -14.11 7.39
C GLU A 115 0.62 -14.82 7.08
N LYS A 116 1.63 -14.03 6.71
CA LYS A 116 2.96 -14.46 6.29
C LYS A 116 4.03 -13.52 6.84
N PRO A 117 5.23 -14.00 7.17
CA PRO A 117 6.34 -13.11 7.47
C PRO A 117 6.61 -12.15 6.31
N PHE A 118 6.87 -10.88 6.62
CA PHE A 118 7.30 -9.92 5.60
C PHE A 118 8.75 -10.15 5.20
N GLU A 119 9.05 -10.16 3.90
CA GLU A 119 10.39 -10.46 3.39
C GLU A 119 10.90 -9.36 2.45
N VAL A 120 12.20 -9.09 2.51
CA VAL A 120 12.91 -8.30 1.50
C VAL A 120 14.05 -9.13 0.92
N GLU A 121 13.99 -9.37 -0.39
CA GLU A 121 14.91 -10.26 -1.09
C GLU A 121 15.61 -9.58 -2.27
N TRP A 122 16.77 -10.10 -2.64
CA TRP A 122 17.48 -9.70 -3.84
C TRP A 122 17.06 -10.56 -5.03
N LEU A 123 16.95 -9.95 -6.21
CA LEU A 123 16.78 -10.64 -7.48
C LEU A 123 17.92 -10.31 -8.43
N GLU A 124 18.43 -11.34 -9.10
CA GLU A 124 19.22 -11.16 -10.32
C GLU A 124 18.32 -10.73 -11.49
N GLN A 125 18.92 -10.12 -12.52
CA GLN A 125 18.18 -9.54 -13.65
C GLN A 125 17.31 -10.56 -14.40
N ASP A 126 17.76 -11.81 -14.50
CA ASP A 126 17.06 -12.92 -15.14
C ASP A 126 15.98 -13.57 -14.25
N GLN A 127 15.88 -13.16 -12.99
CA GLN A 127 14.90 -13.67 -12.02
C GLN A 127 13.71 -12.73 -11.82
N ILE A 128 13.71 -11.56 -12.46
CA ILE A 128 12.60 -10.60 -12.35
C ILE A 128 11.35 -11.23 -12.98
N PRO A 129 10.26 -11.47 -12.21
CA PRO A 129 9.06 -12.08 -12.75
C PRO A 129 8.32 -11.12 -13.67
N GLU A 130 7.47 -11.67 -14.55
CA GLU A 130 6.50 -10.85 -15.27
C GLU A 130 5.42 -10.31 -14.30
N GLN A 131 4.90 -9.11 -14.61
CA GLN A 131 3.81 -8.54 -13.85
C GLN A 131 2.55 -9.40 -13.97
N LYS A 132 2.02 -9.85 -12.83
CA LYS A 132 0.81 -10.66 -12.74
C LYS A 132 -0.18 -9.95 -11.83
N ASN A 133 -1.13 -9.24 -12.44
CA ASN A 133 -2.12 -8.46 -11.69
C ASN A 133 -3.26 -9.34 -11.16
N ALA A 134 -3.70 -9.05 -9.94
CA ALA A 134 -4.95 -9.59 -9.40
C ALA A 134 -6.13 -8.74 -9.88
N SER A 135 -6.87 -9.18 -10.89
CA SER A 135 -8.19 -8.60 -11.20
C SER A 135 -9.27 -9.44 -10.53
N MET A 136 -9.67 -9.08 -9.32
CA MET A 136 -10.87 -9.62 -8.71
C MET A 136 -12.01 -8.63 -8.89
N ARG A 137 -13.09 -9.07 -9.53
CA ARG A 137 -14.32 -8.27 -9.57
C ARG A 137 -14.88 -8.23 -8.15
N VAL A 138 -14.76 -7.08 -7.49
CA VAL A 138 -15.37 -6.85 -6.17
C VAL A 138 -16.85 -6.54 -6.38
N GLY A 139 -17.72 -7.29 -5.72
CA GLY A 139 -19.18 -7.13 -5.82
C GLY A 139 -19.82 -7.84 -7.01
N GLY A 140 -21.12 -7.62 -7.19
CA GLY A 140 -21.92 -8.26 -8.24
C GLY A 140 -22.41 -9.69 -7.93
N TYR A 141 -22.04 -10.24 -6.78
CA TYR A 141 -22.56 -11.52 -6.27
C TYR A 141 -23.90 -11.28 -5.55
N LEU A 142 -24.91 -10.83 -6.29
CA LEU A 142 -26.21 -10.50 -5.73
C LEU A 142 -27.03 -11.73 -5.33
N LYS A 143 -26.69 -12.90 -5.87
CA LYS A 143 -27.39 -14.16 -5.60
C LYS A 143 -27.37 -14.54 -4.11
N GLY A 144 -28.49 -15.07 -3.63
CA GLY A 144 -28.71 -15.52 -2.27
C GLY A 144 -29.30 -14.43 -1.36
N CYS A 145 -29.48 -14.79 -0.08
CA CYS A 145 -29.97 -13.87 0.94
C CYS A 145 -28.79 -13.11 1.58
N ARG A 146 -28.85 -11.77 1.61
CA ARG A 146 -27.83 -10.94 2.25
C ARG A 146 -28.47 -9.91 3.17
N ILE A 147 -27.76 -9.58 4.25
CA ILE A 147 -28.13 -8.51 5.19
C ILE A 147 -26.98 -7.50 5.21
N GLY A 148 -27.29 -6.24 4.92
CA GLY A 148 -26.44 -5.10 5.20
C GLY A 148 -26.82 -4.51 6.56
N PHE A 149 -25.84 -4.33 7.43
CA PHE A 149 -25.99 -3.71 8.73
C PHE A 149 -25.01 -2.55 8.84
N ASP A 150 -25.53 -1.35 9.05
CA ASP A 150 -24.74 -0.14 9.30
C ASP A 150 -24.99 0.33 10.74
N ALA A 151 -23.94 0.31 11.55
CA ALA A 151 -23.95 0.71 12.94
C ALA A 151 -23.35 2.12 13.06
N GLY A 152 -24.20 3.12 12.88
CA GLY A 152 -23.85 4.52 13.01
C GLY A 152 -23.81 5.00 14.47
N GLY A 153 -23.38 6.25 14.65
CA GLY A 153 -23.34 6.88 15.98
C GLY A 153 -24.68 7.45 16.48
N SER A 154 -25.70 7.51 15.60
CA SER A 154 -27.03 8.12 15.84
C SER A 154 -28.18 7.18 15.50
N ASP A 155 -27.90 6.13 14.74
CA ASP A 155 -28.87 5.19 14.22
C ASP A 155 -28.19 3.88 13.85
N ARG A 156 -28.99 2.83 13.72
CA ARG A 156 -28.64 1.58 13.08
C ARG A 156 -29.54 1.39 11.88
N LYS A 157 -28.96 1.02 10.73
CA LYS A 157 -29.69 0.72 9.50
C LYS A 157 -29.51 -0.75 9.15
N VAL A 158 -30.60 -1.39 8.78
CA VAL A 158 -30.61 -2.79 8.33
C VAL A 158 -31.34 -2.88 7.01
N SER A 159 -30.71 -3.49 6.01
CA SER A 159 -31.38 -3.86 4.77
C SER A 159 -31.13 -5.32 4.46
N ALA A 160 -32.17 -6.05 4.06
CA ALA A 160 -32.05 -7.41 3.57
C ALA A 160 -32.44 -7.48 2.09
N VAL A 161 -31.66 -8.23 1.32
CA VAL A 161 -31.90 -8.49 -0.09
C VAL A 161 -31.95 -9.98 -0.38
N ILE A 162 -32.75 -10.37 -1.38
CA ILE A 162 -32.73 -11.70 -1.99
C ILE A 162 -32.41 -11.50 -3.47
N ASP A 163 -31.32 -12.10 -3.95
CA ASP A 163 -30.87 -11.98 -5.34
C ASP A 163 -30.69 -10.53 -5.83
N GLY A 164 -30.42 -9.61 -4.90
CA GLY A 164 -30.26 -8.17 -5.16
C GLY A 164 -31.53 -7.33 -5.00
N GLU A 165 -32.69 -7.96 -4.83
CA GLU A 165 -33.96 -7.28 -4.59
C GLU A 165 -34.17 -7.03 -3.10
N VAL A 166 -34.52 -5.81 -2.72
CA VAL A 166 -34.73 -5.42 -1.32
C VAL A 166 -36.04 -6.03 -0.81
N VAL A 167 -35.93 -6.83 0.26
CA VAL A 167 -37.08 -7.45 0.95
C VAL A 167 -37.32 -6.87 2.34
N TYR A 168 -36.34 -6.17 2.89
CA TYR A 168 -36.44 -5.47 4.17
C TYR A 168 -35.52 -4.24 4.17
N SER A 169 -35.99 -3.13 4.74
CA SER A 169 -35.16 -1.96 5.01
C SER A 169 -35.73 -1.20 6.20
N GLU A 170 -34.90 -0.96 7.20
CA GLU A 170 -35.27 -0.25 8.43
C GLU A 170 -34.11 0.64 8.88
N GLU A 171 -34.46 1.79 9.46
CA GLU A 171 -33.56 2.67 10.18
C GLU A 171 -34.12 2.91 11.57
N VAL A 172 -33.34 2.62 12.60
CA VAL A 172 -33.73 2.77 14.00
C VAL A 172 -32.76 3.72 14.67
N VAL A 173 -33.28 4.76 15.33
CA VAL A 173 -32.46 5.67 16.14
C VAL A 173 -31.73 4.86 17.22
N TRP A 174 -30.42 5.06 17.32
CA TRP A 174 -29.53 4.30 18.19
C TRP A 174 -28.36 5.20 18.59
N ASN A 175 -28.21 5.49 19.89
CA ASN A 175 -27.21 6.45 20.38
C ASN A 175 -26.08 5.75 21.17
N PRO A 176 -25.23 4.92 20.52
CA PRO A 176 -24.24 4.10 21.23
C PRO A 176 -23.12 4.91 21.88
N LYS A 177 -22.95 6.18 21.52
CA LYS A 177 -21.90 7.05 22.08
C LYS A 177 -22.20 7.56 23.49
N THR A 178 -23.48 7.58 23.87
CA THR A 178 -23.95 8.26 25.10
C THR A 178 -24.73 7.32 26.02
N THR A 179 -24.99 6.10 25.58
CA THR A 179 -25.71 5.10 26.38
C THR A 179 -24.73 3.98 26.73
N GLU A 180 -24.51 3.74 28.01
CA GLU A 180 -23.55 2.75 28.53
C GLU A 180 -24.22 1.41 28.89
N ASP A 181 -25.56 1.34 28.89
CA ASP A 181 -26.33 0.14 29.23
C ASP A 181 -26.23 -0.92 28.12
N PRO A 182 -25.61 -2.09 28.38
CA PRO A 182 -25.50 -3.15 27.38
C PRO A 182 -26.84 -3.69 26.88
N THR A 183 -27.92 -3.56 27.65
CA THR A 183 -29.26 -4.04 27.26
C THR A 183 -29.97 -3.12 26.27
N TYR A 184 -29.46 -1.90 26.08
CA TYR A 184 -29.95 -0.94 25.08
C TYR A 184 -29.35 -1.17 23.68
N HIS A 185 -28.22 -1.88 23.57
CA HIS A 185 -27.52 -2.15 22.29
C HIS A 185 -27.89 -3.50 21.68
#